data_AF-A0A2I0QES2-F1
#
_entry.id   AF-A0A2I0QES2-F1
#
_cell.length_a   1.000
_cell.length_b   1.000
_cell.length_c   1.000
_cell.angle_alpha   90.00
_cell.angle_beta   90.00
_cell.angle_gamma   90.00
#
_symmetry.space_group_name_H-M   'P 1'
#
loop_
_entity.id
_entity.type
_entity.pdbx_description
1 polymer ?
#
loop_
_entity_poly.entity_id
_entity_poly.type
_entity_poly.pdbx_seq_one_letter_code
_entity_poly.pdbx_strand_id
1 'polypeptide(L)'
;MRGMVVTTILKYKTKIVIAGLVEDSLKIDENIAQLKASGHNTTEIEEKLCKLNNLLNQSYANYQKCVNLMNLSTSESLAEAENLFKSTYTSLYKTKTGLNDIYNSIPDGWLSELES
;
A
#
# COMPACT_ATOMS: atom_id res chain seq x y z
N MET A 1 14.93 26.32 -6.58
CA MET A 1 14.86 25.82 -5.19
C MET A 1 13.50 25.27 -4.77
N ARG A 2 12.36 25.97 -4.99
CA ARG A 2 11.02 25.47 -4.59
C ARG A 2 10.65 24.08 -5.13
N GLY A 3 10.90 23.79 -6.41
CA GLY A 3 10.58 22.49 -7.02
C GLY A 3 11.31 21.30 -6.37
N MET A 4 12.59 21.47 -6.04
CA MET A 4 13.44 20.44 -5.42
C MET A 4 13.03 20.10 -3.97
N VAL A 5 12.52 21.09 -3.24
CA VAL A 5 12.00 20.89 -1.87
C VAL A 5 10.69 20.12 -1.90
N VAL A 6 9.76 20.48 -2.79
CA VAL A 6 8.45 19.81 -2.92
C VAL A 6 8.62 18.35 -3.32
N THR A 7 9.49 18.05 -4.30
CA THR A 7 9.73 16.67 -4.76
C THR A 7 10.41 15.80 -3.71
N THR A 8 11.34 16.37 -2.93
CA THR A 8 11.97 15.66 -1.79
C THR A 8 10.95 15.29 -0.70
N ILE A 9 10.03 16.20 -0.36
CA ILE A 9 8.98 15.92 0.62
C ILE A 9 8.05 14.80 0.11
N LEU A 10 7.65 14.85 -1.17
CA LEU A 10 6.80 13.83 -1.78
C LEU A 10 7.46 12.44 -1.78
N LYS A 11 8.77 12.37 -2.05
CA LYS A 11 9.56 11.14 -1.96
C LYS A 11 9.43 10.48 -0.59
N TYR A 12 9.75 11.21 0.48
CA TYR A 12 9.76 10.65 1.82
C TYR A 12 8.36 10.28 2.31
N LYS A 13 7.35 11.14 2.07
CA LYS A 13 5.97 10.85 2.44
C LYS A 13 5.44 9.58 1.77
N THR A 14 5.67 9.44 0.46
CA THR A 14 5.22 8.26 -0.30
C THR A 14 5.88 6.99 0.22
N LYS A 15 7.20 7.03 0.52
CA LYS A 15 7.92 5.90 1.10
C LYS A 15 7.31 5.44 2.44
N ILE A 16 7.02 6.39 3.34
CA ILE A 16 6.44 6.09 4.65
C ILE A 16 5.04 5.47 4.51
N VAL A 17 4.21 6.02 3.62
CA VAL A 17 2.86 5.47 3.37
C VAL A 17 2.93 4.04 2.84
N ILE A 18 3.82 3.75 1.88
CA ILE A 18 4.00 2.39 1.36
C ILE A 18 4.41 1.44 2.48
N ALA A 19 5.38 1.82 3.32
CA ALA A 19 5.85 0.98 4.41
C ALA A 19 4.73 0.63 5.40
N GLY A 20 3.94 1.61 5.83
CA GLY A 20 2.79 1.36 6.72
C GLY A 20 1.75 0.44 6.08
N LEU A 21 1.44 0.60 4.79
CA LEU A 21 0.48 -0.29 4.11
C LEU A 21 1.01 -1.71 3.90
N VAL A 22 2.33 -1.89 3.79
CA VAL A 22 2.96 -3.22 3.77
C VAL A 22 2.80 -3.89 5.13
N GLU A 23 3.08 -3.16 6.22
CA GLU A 23 2.89 -3.68 7.59
C GLU A 23 1.43 -4.06 7.86
N ASP A 24 0.48 -3.20 7.50
CA ASP A 24 -0.95 -3.48 7.64
C ASP A 24 -1.37 -4.74 6.84
N SER A 25 -0.88 -4.88 5.60
CA SER A 25 -1.16 -6.03 4.75
C SER A 25 -0.61 -7.32 5.34
N LEU A 26 0.64 -7.32 5.83
CA LEU A 26 1.26 -8.48 6.45
C LEU A 26 0.49 -8.94 7.69
N LYS A 27 0.03 -8.00 8.52
CA LYS A 27 -0.77 -8.33 9.70
C LYS A 27 -2.11 -8.98 9.33
N ILE A 28 -2.76 -8.50 8.26
CA ILE A 28 -3.99 -9.12 7.76
C ILE A 28 -3.70 -10.53 7.22
N ASP A 29 -2.60 -10.71 6.48
CA ASP A 29 -2.19 -12.01 5.95
C ASP A 29 -1.93 -13.03 7.07
N GLU A 30 -1.23 -12.62 8.13
CA GLU A 30 -0.99 -13.43 9.34
C GLU A 30 -2.30 -13.85 10.01
N ASN A 31 -3.24 -12.91 10.21
CA ASN A 31 -4.55 -13.22 10.78
C ASN A 31 -5.32 -14.22 9.91
N ILE A 32 -5.33 -14.02 8.59
CA ILE A 32 -6.00 -14.93 7.63
C ILE A 32 -5.40 -16.33 7.71
N ALA A 33 -4.06 -16.44 7.77
CA ALA A 33 -3.38 -17.72 7.87
C ALA A 33 -3.76 -18.48 9.15
N GLN A 34 -3.86 -17.78 10.29
CA GLN A 34 -4.28 -18.39 11.55
C GLN A 34 -5.76 -18.81 11.51
N LEU A 35 -6.65 -17.96 10.99
CA LEU A 35 -8.07 -18.27 10.84
C LEU A 35 -8.29 -19.52 9.97
N LYS A 36 -7.55 -19.61 8.87
CA LYS A 36 -7.55 -20.78 7.99
C LYS A 36 -7.09 -22.04 8.72
N ALA A 37 -6.06 -21.94 9.56
CA ALA A 37 -5.59 -23.05 10.38
C ALA A 37 -6.63 -23.48 11.44
N SER A 38 -7.42 -22.54 11.95
CA SER A 38 -8.56 -22.80 12.85
C SER A 38 -9.81 -23.35 12.15
N GLY A 39 -9.77 -23.54 10.82
CA GLY A 39 -10.84 -24.15 10.03
C GLY A 39 -11.83 -23.17 9.40
N HIS A 40 -11.56 -21.86 9.48
CA HIS A 40 -12.40 -20.85 8.83
C HIS A 40 -12.16 -20.79 7.32
N ASN A 41 -13.22 -20.53 6.55
CA ASN A 41 -13.09 -20.29 5.11
C ASN A 41 -12.73 -18.82 4.85
N THR A 42 -11.48 -18.57 4.48
CA THR A 42 -10.93 -17.23 4.25
C THR A 42 -10.78 -16.87 2.77
N THR A 43 -11.25 -17.73 1.85
CA THR A 43 -10.97 -17.61 0.39
C THR A 43 -11.27 -16.23 -0.17
N GLU A 44 -12.43 -15.65 0.14
CA GLU A 44 -12.81 -14.33 -0.38
C GLU A 44 -11.90 -13.21 0.15
N ILE A 45 -11.46 -13.33 1.40
CA ILE A 45 -10.57 -12.37 2.07
C ILE A 45 -9.17 -12.45 1.44
N GLU A 46 -8.65 -13.66 1.22
CA GLU A 46 -7.38 -13.94 0.53
C GLU A 46 -7.37 -13.33 -0.89
N GLU A 47 -8.44 -13.52 -1.66
CA GLU A 47 -8.56 -12.96 -3.01
C GLU A 47 -8.56 -11.43 -3.03
N LYS A 48 -9.29 -10.80 -2.10
CA LYS A 48 -9.30 -9.33 -1.96
C LYS A 48 -7.91 -8.82 -1.57
N LEU A 49 -7.25 -9.47 -0.61
CA LEU A 49 -5.92 -9.09 -0.15
C LEU A 49 -4.89 -9.21 -1.27
N CYS A 50 -4.93 -10.30 -2.05
CA CYS A 50 -4.06 -10.51 -3.21
C CYS A 50 -4.19 -9.37 -4.24
N LYS A 51 -5.42 -8.95 -4.57
CA LYS A 51 -5.67 -7.82 -5.48
C LYS A 51 -5.08 -6.51 -4.95
N LEU A 52 -5.22 -6.24 -3.65
CA LEU A 52 -4.65 -5.04 -3.03
C LEU A 52 -3.12 -5.08 -2.97
N ASN A 53 -2.52 -6.24 -2.71
CA ASN A 53 -1.07 -6.42 -2.72
C ASN A 53 -0.49 -6.17 -4.12
N ASN A 54 -1.20 -6.55 -5.18
CA ASN A 54 -0.80 -6.19 -6.54
C ASN A 54 -0.80 -4.67 -6.78
N LEU A 55 -1.82 -3.95 -6.27
CA LEU A 55 -1.87 -2.48 -6.34
C LEU A 55 -0.75 -1.82 -5.51
N LEU A 56 -0.43 -2.38 -4.34
CA LEU A 56 0.66 -1.91 -3.49
C LEU A 56 2.02 -2.08 -4.18
N ASN A 57 2.25 -3.25 -4.78
CA ASN A 57 3.47 -3.53 -5.57
C ASN A 57 3.61 -2.58 -6.77
N GLN A 58 2.53 -2.33 -7.50
CA GLN A 58 2.53 -1.34 -8.59
C GLN A 58 2.84 0.07 -8.09
N SER A 59 2.29 0.45 -6.93
CA SER A 59 2.53 1.74 -6.31
C SER A 59 4.01 1.89 -5.89
N TYR A 60 4.62 0.83 -5.37
CA TYR A 60 6.05 0.79 -5.06
C TYR A 60 6.92 0.91 -6.33
N ALA A 61 6.58 0.20 -7.40
CA ALA A 61 7.28 0.30 -8.68
C ALA A 61 7.21 1.73 -9.25
N ASN A 62 6.04 2.37 -9.17
CA ASN A 62 5.88 3.76 -9.60
C ASN A 62 6.67 4.74 -8.72
N TYR A 63 6.67 4.53 -7.40
CA TYR A 63 7.54 5.29 -6.49
C TYR A 63 9.02 5.20 -6.91
N GLN A 64 9.52 4.01 -7.23
CA GLN A 64 10.90 3.83 -7.67
C GLN A 64 11.19 4.58 -8.98
N LYS A 65 10.24 4.56 -9.94
CA LYS A 65 10.33 5.35 -11.17
C LYS A 65 10.37 6.85 -10.88
N CYS A 66 9.52 7.36 -9.98
CA CYS A 66 9.57 8.76 -9.57
C CYS A 66 10.96 9.13 -8.99
N VAL A 67 11.52 8.26 -8.15
CA VAL A 67 12.87 8.48 -7.58
C VAL A 67 13.93 8.56 -8.66
N ASN A 68 13.90 7.68 -9.65
CA ASN A 68 14.85 7.70 -10.75
C ASN A 68 14.70 8.97 -11.60
N LEU A 69 13.48 9.39 -11.91
CA LEU A 69 13.21 10.64 -12.63
C LEU A 69 13.74 11.86 -11.86
N MET A 70 13.53 11.92 -10.55
CA MET A 70 14.08 13.01 -9.72
C MET A 70 15.61 13.07 -9.74
N ASN A 71 16.28 11.92 -9.82
CA ASN A 71 17.75 11.88 -9.88
C ASN A 71 18.30 12.47 -11.20
N LEU A 72 17.50 12.50 -12.28
CA LEU A 72 17.90 13.14 -13.54
C LEU A 72 17.87 14.68 -13.44
N SER A 73 17.05 15.24 -12.55
CA SER A 73 17.02 16.67 -12.21
C SER A 73 16.78 17.65 -13.38
N THR A 74 16.24 17.17 -14.51
CA THR A 74 15.77 18.05 -15.60
C THR A 74 14.36 18.57 -15.29
N SER A 75 13.98 19.71 -15.86
CA SER A 75 12.62 20.26 -15.67
C SER A 75 11.51 19.28 -16.10
N GLU A 76 11.72 18.57 -17.22
CA GLU A 76 10.79 17.58 -17.75
C GLU A 76 10.67 16.36 -16.82
N SER A 77 11.81 15.80 -16.38
CA SER A 77 11.81 14.65 -15.47
C SER A 77 11.18 14.97 -14.11
N LEU A 78 11.34 16.19 -13.62
CA LEU A 78 10.70 16.64 -12.37
C LEU A 78 9.19 16.78 -12.53
N ALA A 79 8.71 17.31 -13.66
CA ALA A 79 7.28 17.40 -13.94
C ALA A 79 6.64 16.02 -14.11
N GLU A 80 7.32 15.09 -14.79
CA GLU A 80 6.87 13.71 -14.92
C GLU A 80 6.84 12.98 -13.56
N ALA A 81 7.88 13.15 -12.74
CA ALA A 81 7.92 12.61 -11.39
C ALA A 81 6.76 13.12 -10.52
N GLU A 82 6.43 14.41 -10.61
CA GLU A 82 5.32 15.00 -9.86
C GLU A 82 3.97 14.38 -10.28
N ASN A 83 3.73 14.23 -11.59
CA ASN A 83 2.51 13.61 -12.09
C ASN A 83 2.40 12.14 -11.67
N LEU A 84 3.50 11.40 -11.75
CA LEU A 84 3.55 9.99 -11.32
C LEU A 84 3.38 9.85 -9.80
N PHE A 85 3.86 10.81 -8.99
CA PHE A 85 3.58 10.83 -7.56
C PHE A 85 2.08 11.02 -7.26
N LYS A 86 1.40 11.94 -7.97
CA LYS A 86 -0.04 12.18 -7.78
C LYS A 86 -0.87 10.92 -8.06
N SER A 87 -0.58 10.23 -9.16
CA SER A 87 -1.27 8.98 -9.51
C SER A 87 -0.95 7.86 -8.51
N THR A 88 0.32 7.73 -8.11
CA THR A 88 0.76 6.75 -7.09
C THR A 88 0.07 7.00 -5.76
N TYR A 89 -0.02 8.25 -5.30
CA TYR A 89 -0.69 8.59 -4.05
C TYR A 89 -2.19 8.25 -4.08
N THR A 90 -2.85 8.48 -5.21
CA THR A 90 -4.26 8.08 -5.40
C THR A 90 -4.44 6.56 -5.31
N SER A 91 -3.51 5.79 -5.91
CA SER A 91 -3.49 4.34 -5.81
C SER A 91 -3.30 3.87 -4.36
N LEU A 92 -2.34 4.46 -3.64
CA LEU A 92 -2.08 4.14 -2.23
C LEU A 92 -3.28 4.44 -1.33
N TYR A 93 -4.02 5.52 -1.59
CA TYR A 93 -5.25 5.80 -0.86
C TYR A 93 -6.31 4.71 -1.07
N LYS A 94 -6.48 4.23 -2.31
CA LYS A 94 -7.38 3.11 -2.61
C LYS A 94 -6.93 1.81 -1.94
N THR A 95 -5.62 1.54 -1.90
CA THR A 95 -5.07 0.40 -1.17
C THR A 95 -5.42 0.49 0.31
N LYS A 96 -5.21 1.66 0.93
CA LYS A 96 -5.55 1.88 2.34
C LYS A 96 -7.03 1.63 2.64
N THR A 97 -7.94 2.20 1.84
CA THR A 97 -9.38 1.97 2.03
C THR A 97 -9.73 0.50 1.85
N GLY A 98 -9.15 -0.16 0.85
CA GLY A 98 -9.39 -1.59 0.63
C GLY A 98 -8.89 -2.46 1.78
N LEU A 99 -7.73 -2.17 2.39
CA LEU A 99 -7.23 -2.94 3.53
C LEU A 99 -8.16 -2.78 4.75
N ASN A 100 -8.65 -1.56 4.99
CA ASN A 100 -9.67 -1.32 6.03
C ASN A 100 -10.96 -2.09 5.74
N ASP A 101 -11.43 -2.11 4.49
CA ASP A 101 -12.64 -2.84 4.10
C ASP A 101 -12.47 -4.35 4.30
N ILE A 102 -11.28 -4.90 4.00
CA ILE A 102 -10.94 -6.29 4.29
C ILE A 102 -11.01 -6.55 5.79
N TYR A 103 -10.31 -5.74 6.59
CA TYR A 103 -10.27 -5.91 8.05
C TYR A 103 -11.68 -5.89 8.66
N ASN A 104 -12.52 -4.94 8.23
CA ASN A 104 -13.91 -4.82 8.70
C ASN A 104 -14.84 -5.91 8.15
N SER A 105 -14.42 -6.68 7.15
CA SER A 105 -15.20 -7.80 6.60
C SER A 105 -14.91 -9.13 7.30
N ILE A 106 -13.90 -9.19 8.17
CA ILE A 106 -13.63 -10.36 9.00
C ILE A 106 -14.77 -10.49 10.01
N PRO A 107 -15.48 -11.63 10.09
CA PRO A 107 -16.58 -11.81 11.03
C PRO A 107 -16.20 -11.54 12.49
N ASP A 108 -17.10 -10.90 13.23
CA ASP A 108 -16.93 -10.66 14.65
C ASP A 108 -16.72 -12.00 15.41
N GLY A 109 -15.76 -12.02 16.33
CA GLY A 109 -15.38 -13.21 17.09
C GLY A 109 -14.24 -14.02 16.49
N TRP A 110 -14.05 -14.01 15.17
CA TRP A 110 -12.94 -14.74 14.52
C TRP A 110 -11.58 -14.23 15.01
N LEU A 111 -11.40 -12.91 15.07
CA LEU A 111 -10.15 -12.34 15.59
C LEU A 111 -9.96 -12.59 17.09
N SER A 112 -11.05 -12.70 17.86
CA SER A 112 -10.99 -12.98 19.30
C SER A 112 -10.55 -14.41 19.60
N GLU A 113 -10.80 -15.35 18.69
CA GLU A 113 -10.31 -16.73 18.78
C GLU A 113 -8.77 -16.83 18.59
N LEU A 114 -8.14 -15.81 18.00
CA LEU A 114 -6.68 -15.76 17.83
C LEU A 114 -5.96 -15.33 19.12
N GLU A 115 -6.67 -14.67 20.03
CA GLU A 115 -6.12 -14.10 21.27
C GLU A 115 -6.30 -15.04 22.49
N SER A 116 -6.99 -16.19 22.31
CA SER A 116 -7.33 -17.17 23.36
C SER A 116 -6.42 -18.40 23.37
#